data_AF-I9R3R2-F1
#
_entry.id   AF-I9R3R2-F1
#
_cell.length_a   1.000
_cell.length_b   1.000
_cell.length_c   1.000
_cell.angle_alpha   90.00
_cell.angle_beta   90.00
_cell.angle_gamma   90.00
#
_symmetry.space_group_name_H-M   'P 1'
#
loop_
_entity.id
_entity.type
_entity.pdbx_description
1 polymer ?
#
loop_
_entity_poly.entity_id
_entity_poly.type
_entity_poly.pdbx_seq_one_letter_code
_entity_poly.pdbx_strand_id
1 'polypeptide(L)'
;MFQLIATIEPANATNTNIIWSSSNEEVATVNQKGLVTAKSIGETTITATTEEGHFTASVTITVKMMQEISAYIDTKVVANGSNSMGQFWGVLDCTITNNSAYPIVLTKIEIFSGEKTIFEKHYDNQIINPKQSHLEGATGLPAIYSPTVKWTYTYNGIEYTTSKTYQK
;
A
#
# COMPACT_ATOMS: atom_id res chain seq x y z
N MET A 1 15.91 1.59 -5.72
CA MET A 1 17.32 1.17 -5.64
C MET A 1 17.59 0.65 -4.24
N PHE A 2 18.47 -0.34 -4.10
CA PHE A 2 18.79 -1.00 -2.82
C PHE A 2 20.31 -1.21 -2.75
N GLN A 3 20.93 -0.94 -1.59
CA GLN A 3 22.38 -1.00 -1.45
C GLN A 3 22.81 -2.31 -0.76
N LEU A 4 23.73 -3.04 -1.38
CA LEU A 4 24.41 -4.16 -0.75
C LEU A 4 25.77 -3.72 -0.19
N ILE A 5 26.16 -4.31 0.92
CA ILE A 5 27.46 -4.07 1.56
C ILE A 5 28.17 -5.43 1.66
N ALA A 6 29.32 -5.54 1.01
CA ALA A 6 30.22 -6.67 1.18
C ALA A 6 31.24 -6.36 2.28
N THR A 7 31.54 -7.33 3.12
CA THR A 7 32.59 -7.25 4.15
C THR A 7 33.68 -8.26 3.79
N ILE A 8 34.94 -7.83 3.84
CA ILE A 8 36.10 -8.67 3.49
C ILE A 8 36.92 -8.95 4.74
N GLU A 9 37.27 -10.21 4.94
CA GLU A 9 38.18 -10.67 5.99
C GLU A 9 39.36 -11.44 5.38
N PRO A 10 40.59 -11.25 5.92
CA PRO A 10 40.93 -10.36 7.03
C PRO A 10 40.91 -8.88 6.61
N ALA A 11 40.69 -7.97 7.56
CA ALA A 11 40.56 -6.54 7.29
C ALA A 11 41.82 -5.88 6.68
N ASN A 12 42.98 -6.54 6.77
CA ASN A 12 44.24 -6.11 6.16
C ASN A 12 44.52 -6.76 4.79
N ALA A 13 43.50 -7.32 4.13
CA ALA A 13 43.61 -7.78 2.75
C ALA A 13 44.17 -6.67 1.84
N THR A 14 45.17 -7.00 1.03
CA THR A 14 45.83 -6.06 0.11
C THR A 14 44.95 -5.68 -1.07
N ASN A 15 44.04 -6.56 -1.47
CA ASN A 15 43.03 -6.31 -2.51
C ASN A 15 41.63 -6.48 -1.90
N THR A 16 40.83 -5.42 -1.98
CA THR A 16 39.44 -5.40 -1.48
C THR A 16 38.41 -5.22 -2.59
N ASN A 17 38.80 -5.46 -3.85
CA ASN A 17 37.92 -5.33 -4.99
C ASN A 17 36.90 -6.47 -5.02
N ILE A 18 35.64 -6.10 -5.22
CA ILE A 18 34.53 -7.03 -5.37
C ILE A 18 33.94 -6.89 -6.77
N ILE A 19 33.83 -8.03 -7.43
CA ILE A 19 33.10 -8.18 -8.69
C ILE A 19 31.66 -8.56 -8.33
N TRP A 20 30.71 -7.74 -8.77
CA TRP A 20 29.29 -7.98 -8.58
C TRP A 20 28.67 -8.57 -9.85
N SER A 21 27.78 -9.53 -9.69
CA SER A 21 26.98 -10.08 -10.80
C SER A 21 25.55 -10.36 -10.37
N SER A 22 24.64 -10.35 -11.35
CA SER A 22 23.25 -10.75 -11.18
C SER A 22 22.99 -12.01 -12.00
N SER A 23 22.28 -13.00 -11.44
CA SER A 23 21.87 -14.18 -12.19
C SER A 23 20.83 -13.87 -13.28
N ASN A 24 20.11 -12.74 -13.14
CA ASN A 24 19.11 -12.28 -14.10
C ASN A 24 19.04 -10.74 -14.09
N GLU A 25 19.74 -10.11 -15.05
CA GLU A 25 19.79 -8.66 -15.20
C GLU A 25 18.49 -8.04 -15.73
N GLU A 26 17.55 -8.83 -16.24
CA GLU A 26 16.21 -8.35 -16.63
C GLU A 26 15.32 -8.13 -15.40
N VAL A 27 15.60 -8.80 -14.27
CA VAL A 27 14.90 -8.61 -12.99
C VAL A 27 15.56 -7.47 -12.20
N ALA A 28 16.87 -7.54 -11.98
CA ALA A 28 17.63 -6.48 -11.34
C ALA A 28 19.10 -6.48 -11.76
N THR A 29 19.68 -5.29 -11.91
CA THR A 29 21.11 -5.09 -12.14
C THR A 29 21.81 -4.64 -10.87
N VAL A 30 23.11 -4.88 -10.77
CA VAL A 30 23.98 -4.40 -9.69
C VAL A 30 25.19 -3.70 -10.30
N ASN A 31 25.58 -2.53 -9.78
CA ASN A 31 26.77 -1.85 -10.25
C ASN A 31 28.03 -2.26 -9.44
N GLN A 32 29.20 -1.78 -9.86
CA GLN A 32 30.48 -2.08 -9.19
C GLN A 32 30.55 -1.66 -7.71
N LYS A 33 29.67 -0.76 -7.27
CA LYS A 33 29.57 -0.32 -5.87
C LYS A 33 28.52 -1.08 -5.07
N GLY A 34 27.92 -2.15 -5.61
CA GLY A 34 26.88 -2.93 -4.94
C GLY A 34 25.49 -2.27 -4.93
N LEU A 35 25.25 -1.24 -5.75
CA LEU A 35 23.93 -0.62 -5.86
C LEU A 35 23.05 -1.44 -6.81
N VAL A 36 21.97 -2.01 -6.27
CA VAL A 36 20.98 -2.81 -6.99
C VAL A 36 19.86 -1.93 -7.53
N THR A 37 19.60 -2.05 -8.83
CA THR A 37 18.50 -1.38 -9.55
C THR A 37 17.49 -2.43 -10.03
N ALA A 38 16.27 -2.35 -9.52
CA ALA A 38 15.17 -3.21 -9.98
C ALA A 38 14.69 -2.78 -11.37
N LYS A 39 14.45 -3.76 -12.25
CA LYS A 39 13.93 -3.55 -13.61
C LYS A 39 12.54 -4.16 -13.80
N SER A 40 12.34 -5.41 -13.40
CA SER A 40 11.07 -6.13 -13.57
C SER A 40 10.75 -7.04 -12.39
N ILE A 41 9.47 -7.41 -12.27
CA ILE A 41 8.98 -8.32 -11.22
C ILE A 41 9.61 -9.69 -11.41
N GLY A 42 10.12 -10.26 -10.33
CA GLY A 42 10.75 -11.57 -10.36
C GLY A 42 11.75 -11.74 -9.24
N GLU A 43 12.56 -12.78 -9.35
CA GLU A 43 13.62 -13.08 -8.40
C GLU A 43 14.96 -13.21 -9.13
N THR A 44 16.01 -12.66 -8.54
CA THR A 44 17.39 -12.81 -9.02
C THR A 44 18.34 -12.95 -7.85
N THR A 45 19.44 -13.68 -8.03
CA THR A 45 20.51 -13.77 -7.05
C THR A 45 21.61 -12.78 -7.42
N ILE A 46 22.00 -11.94 -6.47
CA ILE A 46 23.17 -11.07 -6.60
C ILE A 46 24.35 -11.72 -5.89
N THR A 47 25.47 -11.83 -6.60
CA THR A 47 26.71 -12.46 -6.09
C THR A 47 27.82 -11.43 -6.01
N ALA A 48 28.49 -11.39 -4.85
CA ALA A 48 29.76 -10.71 -4.64
C ALA A 48 30.89 -11.75 -4.76
N THR A 49 31.88 -11.46 -5.59
CA THR A 49 33.06 -12.30 -5.78
C THR A 49 34.31 -11.47 -5.49
N THR A 50 35.20 -11.93 -4.62
CA THR A 50 36.50 -11.28 -4.45
C THR A 50 37.31 -11.41 -5.73
N GLU A 51 37.93 -10.33 -6.18
CA GLU A 51 38.78 -10.35 -7.38
C GLU A 51 39.94 -11.33 -7.19
N GLU A 52 40.58 -11.27 -6.02
CA GLU A 52 41.60 -12.23 -5.60
C GLU A 52 41.00 -13.36 -4.75
N GLY A 53 41.41 -14.60 -5.04
CA GLY A 53 40.96 -15.79 -4.31
C GLY A 53 39.57 -16.31 -4.69
N HIS A 54 38.78 -15.53 -5.45
CA HIS A 54 37.46 -15.93 -5.97
C HIS A 54 36.48 -16.44 -4.89
N PHE A 55 36.54 -15.89 -3.68
CA PHE A 55 35.57 -16.17 -2.63
C PHE A 55 34.25 -15.52 -2.98
N THR A 56 33.14 -16.19 -2.67
CA THR A 56 31.80 -15.73 -3.05
C THR A 56 30.85 -15.63 -1.85
N ALA A 57 29.97 -14.64 -1.92
CA ALA A 57 28.78 -14.53 -1.09
C ALA A 57 27.61 -14.10 -1.98
N SER A 58 26.40 -14.59 -1.71
CA SER A 58 25.23 -14.28 -2.52
C SER A 58 23.99 -13.98 -1.69
N VAL A 59 23.07 -13.23 -2.28
CA VAL A 59 21.77 -12.89 -1.69
C VAL A 59 20.67 -12.94 -2.75
N THR A 60 19.52 -13.48 -2.38
CA THR A 60 18.33 -13.49 -3.23
C THR A 60 17.59 -12.16 -3.12
N ILE A 61 17.33 -11.53 -4.26
CA ILE A 61 16.56 -10.30 -4.41
C ILE A 61 15.24 -10.63 -5.09
N THR A 62 14.14 -10.38 -4.38
CA THR A 62 12.79 -10.50 -4.94
C THR A 62 12.25 -9.10 -5.25
N VAL A 63 12.05 -8.81 -6.54
CA VAL A 63 11.38 -7.60 -7.02
C VAL A 63 9.89 -7.88 -7.14
N LYS A 64 9.08 -7.10 -6.44
CA LYS A 64 7.61 -7.20 -6.47
C LYS A 64 7.03 -5.96 -7.10
N MET A 65 5.81 -6.09 -7.63
CA MET A 65 5.04 -4.93 -8.07
C MET A 65 4.90 -3.95 -6.90
N MET A 66 5.17 -2.67 -7.13
CA MET A 66 4.78 -1.65 -6.18
C MET A 66 3.26 -1.58 -6.20
N GLN A 67 2.62 -2.17 -5.21
CA GLN A 67 1.19 -2.11 -5.09
C GLN A 67 0.82 -0.77 -4.46
N GLU A 68 -0.08 -0.03 -5.10
CA GLU A 68 -0.54 1.24 -4.56
C GLU A 68 -1.15 1.04 -3.17
N ILE A 69 -1.01 2.06 -2.31
CA ILE A 69 -1.56 2.04 -0.94
C ILE A 69 -3.06 1.66 -0.95
N SER A 70 -3.78 2.08 -1.99
CA SER A 70 -5.21 1.83 -2.21
C SER A 70 -5.60 0.36 -2.23
N ALA A 71 -4.69 -0.53 -2.66
CA ALA A 71 -4.95 -1.96 -2.66
C ALA A 71 -4.99 -2.60 -1.26
N TYR A 72 -4.52 -1.87 -0.25
CA TYR A 72 -4.51 -2.30 1.15
C TYR A 72 -5.54 -1.55 2.01
N ILE A 73 -6.40 -0.74 1.39
CA ILE A 73 -7.42 0.02 2.11
C ILE A 73 -8.79 -0.57 1.79
N ASP A 74 -9.40 -1.16 2.82
CA ASP A 74 -10.70 -1.81 2.70
C ASP A 74 -11.82 -0.89 3.18
N THR A 75 -12.91 -0.87 2.43
CA THR A 75 -14.15 -0.18 2.82
C THR A 75 -15.28 -1.16 3.04
N LYS A 76 -15.98 -1.02 4.16
CA LYS A 76 -17.19 -1.78 4.51
C LYS A 76 -18.34 -0.83 4.77
N VAL A 77 -19.54 -1.23 4.36
CA VAL A 77 -20.77 -0.46 4.58
C VAL A 77 -21.83 -1.41 5.12
N VAL A 78 -22.45 -1.04 6.24
CA VAL A 78 -23.52 -1.80 6.89
C VAL A 78 -24.69 -0.86 7.14
N ALA A 79 -25.88 -1.26 6.70
CA ALA A 79 -27.10 -0.50 6.91
C ALA A 79 -27.83 -1.01 8.17
N ASN A 80 -27.86 -0.20 9.22
CA ASN A 80 -28.53 -0.50 10.49
C ASN A 80 -29.84 0.28 10.59
N GLY A 81 -30.96 -0.39 10.36
CA GLY A 81 -32.26 0.28 10.31
C GLY A 81 -33.34 -0.52 9.61
N SER A 82 -34.46 0.15 9.33
CA SER A 82 -35.62 -0.46 8.69
C SER A 82 -35.43 -0.49 7.17
N ASN A 83 -35.75 -1.63 6.58
CA ASN A 83 -35.72 -1.85 5.14
C ASN A 83 -37.13 -2.16 4.66
N SER A 84 -37.69 -1.31 3.78
CA SER A 84 -38.98 -1.56 3.13
C SER A 84 -38.89 -1.22 1.65
N MET A 85 -39.38 -2.10 0.78
CA MET A 85 -39.38 -1.93 -0.69
C MET A 85 -38.00 -1.53 -1.29
N GLY A 86 -36.91 -2.01 -0.68
CA GLY A 86 -35.54 -1.71 -1.12
C GLY A 86 -35.02 -0.33 -0.70
N GLN A 87 -35.80 0.46 0.02
CA GLN A 87 -35.35 1.69 0.66
C GLN A 87 -34.88 1.41 2.09
N PHE A 88 -33.74 2.01 2.43
CA PHE A 88 -33.17 2.00 3.78
C PHE A 88 -33.54 3.29 4.54
N TRP A 89 -33.91 3.11 5.81
CA TRP A 89 -34.13 4.18 6.78
C TRP A 89 -33.36 3.85 8.07
N GLY A 90 -32.33 4.62 8.41
CA GLY A 90 -31.54 4.40 9.61
C GLY A 90 -30.11 4.94 9.53
N VAL A 91 -29.19 4.23 10.17
CA VAL A 91 -27.75 4.56 10.24
C VAL A 91 -26.96 3.75 9.21
N LEU A 92 -26.16 4.41 8.37
CA LEU A 92 -25.14 3.75 7.58
C LEU A 92 -23.80 3.74 8.32
N ASP A 93 -23.44 2.57 8.83
CA ASP A 93 -22.12 2.32 9.40
C ASP A 93 -21.12 2.11 8.28
N CYS A 94 -20.25 3.09 8.11
CA CYS A 94 -19.21 3.12 7.09
C CYS A 94 -17.87 2.90 7.77
N THR A 95 -17.12 1.88 7.35
CA THR A 95 -15.79 1.59 7.90
C THR A 95 -14.74 1.72 6.80
N ILE A 96 -13.64 2.39 7.10
CA ILE A 96 -12.39 2.34 6.34
C ILE A 96 -11.34 1.65 7.21
N THR A 97 -10.62 0.68 6.64
CA THR A 97 -9.60 -0.11 7.36
C THR A 97 -8.27 0.00 6.62
N ASN A 98 -7.22 0.36 7.36
CA ASN A 98 -5.87 0.40 6.84
C ASN A 98 -5.17 -0.95 7.07
N ASN A 99 -5.13 -1.79 6.05
CA ASN A 99 -4.42 -3.07 6.11
C ASN A 99 -2.95 -2.98 5.62
N SER A 100 -2.48 -1.78 5.27
CA SER A 100 -1.11 -1.55 4.82
C SER A 100 -0.10 -1.56 5.98
N ALA A 101 1.18 -1.43 5.65
CA ALA A 101 2.26 -1.27 6.62
C ALA A 101 2.53 0.20 7.00
N TYR A 102 1.81 1.16 6.43
CA TYR A 102 2.06 2.59 6.60
C TYR A 102 0.81 3.33 7.09
N PRO A 103 0.93 4.39 7.90
CA PRO A 103 -0.22 5.21 8.26
C PRO A 103 -0.79 5.94 7.03
N ILE A 104 -2.11 6.14 7.02
CA ILE A 104 -2.80 7.01 6.07
C ILE A 104 -3.49 8.15 6.83
N VAL A 105 -3.74 9.25 6.13
CA VAL A 105 -4.41 10.42 6.68
C VAL A 105 -5.80 10.52 6.07
N LEU A 106 -6.82 10.28 6.87
CA LEU A 106 -8.22 10.38 6.47
C LEU A 106 -8.61 11.85 6.28
N THR A 107 -9.20 12.19 5.13
CA THR A 107 -9.58 13.57 4.81
C THR A 107 -11.08 13.75 4.72
N LYS A 108 -11.81 12.82 4.09
CA LYS A 108 -13.25 12.97 3.86
C LYS A 108 -13.99 11.66 3.71
N ILE A 109 -15.28 11.67 4.08
CA ILE A 109 -16.28 10.69 3.63
C ILE A 109 -17.40 11.41 2.89
N GLU A 110 -17.86 10.80 1.80
CA GLU A 110 -19.06 11.18 1.08
C GLU A 110 -19.98 9.96 0.91
N ILE A 111 -21.29 10.19 0.98
CA ILE A 111 -22.30 9.19 0.61
C ILE A 111 -23.11 9.76 -0.54
N PHE A 112 -23.24 8.96 -1.59
CA PHE A 112 -23.94 9.31 -2.82
C PHE A 112 -25.19 8.46 -3.00
N SER A 113 -26.27 9.08 -3.50
CA SER A 113 -27.43 8.40 -4.05
C SER A 113 -27.51 8.73 -5.54
N GLY A 114 -27.06 7.80 -6.39
CA GLY A 114 -26.77 8.11 -7.79
C GLY A 114 -25.62 9.13 -7.88
N GLU A 115 -25.83 10.22 -8.61
CA GLU A 115 -24.83 11.31 -8.74
C GLU A 115 -24.91 12.34 -7.60
N LYS A 116 -25.93 12.29 -6.75
CA LYS A 116 -26.16 13.30 -5.71
C LYS A 116 -25.43 12.93 -4.42
N THR A 117 -24.58 13.81 -3.91
CA THR A 117 -24.07 13.75 -2.54
C THR A 117 -25.19 14.02 -1.54
N ILE A 118 -25.41 13.08 -0.61
CA ILE A 118 -26.45 13.15 0.43
C ILE A 118 -25.87 13.22 1.85
N PHE A 119 -24.57 12.98 2.00
CA PHE A 119 -23.83 13.15 3.24
C PHE A 119 -22.38 13.48 2.90
N GLU A 120 -21.80 14.40 3.65
CA GLU A 120 -20.38 14.73 3.57
C GLU A 120 -19.87 15.05 4.97
N LYS A 121 -18.67 14.58 5.28
CA LYS A 121 -17.94 14.96 6.49
C LYS A 121 -16.45 15.02 6.20
N HIS A 122 -15.82 16.13 6.57
CA HIS A 122 -14.37 16.31 6.51
C HIS A 122 -13.76 15.95 7.85
N TYR A 123 -12.57 15.36 7.81
CA TYR A 123 -11.77 15.01 8.97
C TYR A 123 -10.55 15.93 9.02
N ASP A 124 -10.16 16.34 10.22
CA ASP A 124 -8.98 17.17 10.45
C ASP A 124 -7.70 16.33 10.39
N ASN A 125 -7.43 15.77 9.20
CA ASN A 125 -6.28 14.92 8.91
C ASN A 125 -6.06 13.78 9.92
N GLN A 126 -7.15 13.09 10.28
CA GLN A 126 -7.10 11.99 11.23
C GLN A 126 -6.20 10.86 10.71
N ILE A 127 -5.22 10.43 11.51
CA ILE A 127 -4.33 9.33 11.14
C ILE A 127 -5.02 7.98 11.41
N ILE A 128 -5.00 7.08 10.43
CA ILE A 128 -5.35 5.67 10.57
C ILE A 128 -4.06 4.86 10.45
N ASN A 129 -3.57 4.30 11.56
CA ASN A 129 -2.33 3.52 11.58
C ASN A 129 -2.54 2.12 10.95
N PRO A 130 -1.44 1.40 10.63
CA PRO A 130 -1.51 0.01 10.21
C PRO A 130 -2.40 -0.85 11.11
N LYS A 131 -3.26 -1.66 10.49
CA LYS A 131 -4.22 -2.57 11.13
C LYS A 131 -5.28 -1.88 12.00
N GLN A 132 -5.51 -0.59 11.79
CA GLN A 132 -6.61 0.15 12.42
C GLN A 132 -7.75 0.41 11.44
N SER A 133 -8.93 0.63 12.02
CA SER A 133 -10.13 1.02 11.30
C SER A 133 -10.69 2.31 11.87
N HIS A 134 -11.33 3.09 11.01
CA HIS A 134 -12.20 4.20 11.39
C HIS A 134 -13.65 3.89 11.01
N LEU A 135 -14.57 4.15 11.92
CA LEU A 135 -16.01 3.95 11.74
C LEU A 135 -16.71 5.31 11.74
N GLU A 136 -17.54 5.55 10.74
CA GLU A 136 -18.48 6.67 10.70
C GLU A 136 -19.92 6.14 10.61
N GLY A 137 -20.75 6.50 11.59
CA GLY A 137 -22.18 6.20 11.57
C GLY A 137 -22.96 7.37 10.96
N ALA A 138 -23.24 7.32 9.67
CA ALA A 138 -23.98 8.37 8.98
C ALA A 138 -25.47 8.27 9.29
N THR A 139 -26.05 9.34 9.84
CA THR A 139 -27.47 9.43 10.22
C THR A 139 -28.17 10.57 9.48
N GLY A 140 -29.49 10.67 9.58
CA GLY A 140 -30.26 11.75 8.94
C GLY A 140 -30.32 11.66 7.42
N LEU A 141 -30.01 10.48 6.86
CA LEU A 141 -30.02 10.26 5.42
C LEU A 141 -31.46 10.17 4.89
N PRO A 142 -31.72 10.64 3.66
CA PRO A 142 -32.99 10.39 2.99
C PRO A 142 -33.17 8.89 2.71
N ALA A 143 -34.38 8.50 2.29
CA ALA A 143 -34.64 7.15 1.81
C ALA A 143 -33.73 6.83 0.59
N ILE A 144 -32.92 5.78 0.71
CA ILE A 144 -31.89 5.41 -0.27
C ILE A 144 -31.93 3.93 -0.62
N TYR A 145 -31.60 3.60 -1.87
CA TYR A 145 -31.67 2.23 -2.40
C TYR A 145 -30.30 1.54 -2.46
N SER A 146 -29.33 2.17 -3.14
CA SER A 146 -27.96 1.65 -3.29
C SER A 146 -26.94 2.77 -3.12
N PRO A 147 -26.79 3.30 -1.89
CA PRO A 147 -25.86 4.38 -1.65
C PRO A 147 -24.42 3.93 -1.88
N THR A 148 -23.61 4.81 -2.48
CA THR A 148 -22.17 4.62 -2.63
C THR A 148 -21.46 5.44 -1.57
N VAL A 149 -20.68 4.76 -0.73
CA VAL A 149 -19.80 5.42 0.24
C VAL A 149 -18.43 5.57 -0.40
N LYS A 150 -17.89 6.78 -0.38
CA LYS A 150 -16.55 7.09 -0.86
C LYS A 150 -15.75 7.70 0.28
N TRP A 151 -14.57 7.16 0.51
CA TRP A 151 -13.57 7.72 1.41
C TRP A 151 -12.45 8.38 0.60
N THR A 152 -11.99 9.52 1.08
CA THR A 152 -10.79 10.20 0.59
C THR A 152 -9.77 10.22 1.72
N TYR A 153 -8.52 9.92 1.37
CA TYR A 153 -7.39 9.89 2.30
C TYR A 153 -6.11 10.22 1.54
N THR A 154 -5.04 10.55 2.28
CA THR A 154 -3.72 10.82 1.69
C THR A 154 -2.66 9.88 2.21
N TYR A 155 -1.67 9.62 1.37
CA TYR A 155 -0.44 8.90 1.70
C TYR A 155 0.72 9.57 0.96
N ASN A 156 1.77 9.95 1.67
CA ASN A 156 2.91 10.72 1.14
C ASN A 156 2.51 11.98 0.34
N GLY A 157 1.45 12.67 0.78
CA GLY A 157 0.94 13.88 0.13
C GLY A 157 0.13 13.65 -1.15
N ILE A 158 -0.06 12.39 -1.57
CA ILE A 158 -0.91 12.03 -2.70
C ILE A 158 -2.30 11.66 -2.18
N GLU A 159 -3.33 12.19 -2.83
CA GLU A 159 -4.73 11.87 -2.53
C GLU A 159 -5.16 10.56 -3.21
N TYR A 160 -5.87 9.74 -2.45
CA TYR A 160 -6.46 8.48 -2.89
C TYR A 160 -7.93 8.44 -2.50
N THR A 161 -8.69 7.62 -3.23
CA THR A 161 -10.09 7.35 -2.88
C THR A 161 -10.36 5.85 -2.91
N THR A 162 -11.29 5.41 -2.07
CA THR A 162 -11.85 4.06 -2.09
C THR A 162 -13.35 4.17 -1.93
N SER A 163 -14.11 3.27 -2.53
CA SER A 163 -15.56 3.32 -2.46
C SER A 163 -16.19 1.95 -2.36
N LYS A 164 -17.37 1.91 -1.75
CA LYS A 164 -18.21 0.73 -1.66
C LYS A 164 -19.67 1.13 -1.81
N THR A 165 -20.33 0.56 -2.80
CA THR A 165 -21.79 0.65 -2.91
C THR A 165 -22.41 -0.39 -1.99
N TYR A 166 -23.32 0.07 -1.13
CA TYR A 166 -24.17 -0.84 -0.39
C TYR A 166 -25.10 -1.56 -1.38
N GLN A 167 -24.99 -2.88 -1.40
CA GLN A 167 -25.86 -3.78 -2.13
C GLN A 167 -26.49 -4.72 -1.09
N LYS A 168 -27.79 -4.94 -1.21
CA LYS A 168 -28.54 -5.83 -0.29
C LYS A 168 -28.21 -7.30 -0.55
#